data_AF-A0A845ZE50-F1
#
_entry.id   AF-A0A845ZE50-F1
#
_cell.length_a   1.000
_cell.length_b   1.000
_cell.length_c   1.000
_cell.angle_alpha   90.00
_cell.angle_beta   90.00
_cell.angle_gamma   90.00
#
_symmetry.space_group_name_H-M   'P 1'
#
loop_
_entity.id
_entity.type
_entity.pdbx_description
1 polymer ?
#
loop_
_entity_poly.entity_id
_entity_poly.type
_entity_poly.pdbx_seq_one_letter_code
_entity_poly.pdbx_strand_id
1 'polypeptide(L)'
;TYNIDAEACFFIIGGDSLRDLPTWHAPTDLLASCRLAVIQRPGYHPNLTDLAQHFPTLKSRLDWVVAPQLEISASDIRQRVQTGLSIRYQVPDTVRNYIAKHHLYQSNSPVRISQ
;
A
#
# COMPACT_ATOMS: atom_id res chain seq x y z
N THR A 1 -20.89 -16.70 0.30
CA THR A 1 -20.70 -16.27 -1.10
C THR A 1 -20.94 -14.78 -1.14
N TYR A 2 -19.90 -13.96 -1.36
CA TYR A 2 -20.09 -12.51 -1.51
C TYR A 2 -20.88 -12.29 -2.81
N ASN A 3 -22.14 -11.86 -2.70
CA ASN A 3 -22.92 -11.44 -3.85
C ASN A 3 -22.42 -10.03 -4.20
N ILE A 4 -21.33 -9.97 -4.96
CA ILE A 4 -20.77 -8.71 -5.45
C ILE A 4 -21.63 -8.34 -6.66
N ASP A 5 -22.43 -7.28 -6.52
CA ASP A 5 -23.09 -6.68 -7.68
C ASP A 5 -22.02 -6.34 -8.73
N ALA A 6 -22.25 -6.67 -9.99
CA ALA A 6 -21.27 -6.47 -11.07
C ALA A 6 -20.87 -4.98 -11.26
N GLU A 7 -21.61 -4.06 -10.66
CA GLU A 7 -21.40 -2.62 -10.69
C GLU A 7 -20.74 -2.06 -9.40
N ALA A 8 -20.46 -2.91 -8.41
CA ALA A 8 -19.88 -2.46 -7.14
C ALA A 8 -18.41 -2.01 -7.32
N CYS A 9 -18.15 -0.73 -7.02
CA CYS A 9 -16.80 -0.17 -7.05
C CYS A 9 -16.09 -0.36 -5.69
N PHE A 10 -14.88 -0.92 -5.73
CA PHE A 10 -14.02 -1.10 -4.57
C PHE A 10 -12.73 -0.29 -4.72
N PHE A 11 -12.40 0.47 -3.68
CA PHE A 11 -11.14 1.17 -3.58
C PHE A 11 -10.24 0.45 -2.56
N ILE A 12 -9.16 -0.16 -3.07
CA ILE A 12 -8.27 -1.00 -2.27
C ILE A 12 -7.22 -0.12 -1.60
N ILE A 13 -7.13 -0.20 -0.26
CA ILE A 13 -6.19 0.61 0.53
C ILE A 13 -5.55 -0.22 1.66
N GLY A 14 -4.40 0.24 2.16
CA GLY A 14 -3.80 -0.30 3.38
C GLY A 14 -4.43 0.28 4.66
N GLY A 15 -4.26 -0.42 5.78
CA GLY A 15 -4.73 0.07 7.09
C GLY A 15 -4.06 1.38 7.55
N ASP A 16 -2.84 1.65 7.09
CA ASP A 16 -2.14 2.94 7.26
C ASP A 16 -2.85 4.07 6.50
N SER A 17 -3.26 3.82 5.26
CA SER A 17 -4.05 4.77 4.47
C SER A 17 -5.43 5.03 5.08
N LEU A 18 -6.08 4.01 5.66
CA LEU A 18 -7.36 4.17 6.35
C LEU A 18 -7.24 5.10 7.58
N ARG A 19 -6.15 5.00 8.35
CA ARG A 19 -5.88 5.91 9.47
C ARG A 19 -5.79 7.36 8.99
N ASP A 20 -5.15 7.58 7.85
CA ASP A 20 -4.88 8.92 7.32
C ASP A 20 -6.05 9.47 6.47
N LEU A 21 -7.13 8.69 6.28
CA LEU A 21 -8.31 9.07 5.49
C LEU A 21 -8.91 10.45 5.83
N PRO A 22 -8.98 10.91 7.09
CA PRO A 22 -9.47 12.26 7.41
C PRO A 22 -8.66 13.40 6.80
N THR A 23 -7.40 13.14 6.44
CA THR A 23 -6.48 14.14 5.85
C THR A 23 -6.62 14.25 4.33
N TRP A 24 -7.38 13.34 3.71
CA TRP A 24 -7.49 13.28 2.27
C TRP A 24 -8.39 14.40 1.74
N HIS A 25 -8.28 14.68 0.44
CA HIS A 25 -9.20 15.57 -0.24
C HIS A 25 -10.53 14.86 -0.49
N ALA A 26 -11.64 15.47 -0.03
CA ALA A 26 -13.02 15.00 -0.21
C ALA A 26 -13.25 13.50 0.16
N PRO A 27 -12.90 13.04 1.38
CA PRO A 27 -13.03 11.63 1.77
C PRO A 27 -14.49 11.16 1.83
N THR A 28 -15.45 12.05 2.11
CA THR A 28 -16.88 11.72 2.10
C THR A 28 -17.38 11.35 0.70
N ASP A 29 -16.90 12.03 -0.34
CA ASP A 29 -17.30 11.75 -1.73
C ASP A 29 -16.75 10.39 -2.19
N LEU A 30 -15.52 10.06 -1.77
CA LEU A 30 -14.94 8.74 -1.96
C LEU A 30 -15.82 7.66 -1.31
N LEU A 31 -16.21 7.85 -0.06
CA LEU A 31 -17.07 6.91 0.69
C LEU A 31 -18.49 6.81 0.12
N ALA A 32 -18.98 7.83 -0.58
CA ALA A 32 -20.25 7.78 -1.29
C ALA A 32 -20.16 6.96 -2.59
N SER A 33 -19.01 7.02 -3.27
CA SER A 33 -18.80 6.46 -4.60
C SER A 33 -18.31 5.01 -4.62
N CYS A 34 -17.69 4.53 -3.53
CA CYS A 34 -17.11 3.19 -3.48
C CYS A 34 -17.14 2.57 -2.08
N ARG A 35 -16.85 1.27 -2.02
CA ARG A 35 -16.52 0.55 -0.78
C ARG A 35 -15.00 0.52 -0.61
N LEU A 36 -14.51 0.68 0.61
CA LEU A 36 -13.10 0.55 0.93
C LEU A 36 -12.77 -0.91 1.22
N ALA A 37 -11.93 -1.52 0.38
CA ALA A 37 -11.36 -2.83 0.61
C ALA A 37 -10.02 -2.67 1.32
N VAL A 38 -10.00 -2.89 2.63
CA VAL A 38 -8.87 -2.54 3.50
C VAL A 38 -8.03 -3.77 3.79
N ILE A 39 -6.75 -3.72 3.42
CA ILE A 39 -5.75 -4.75 3.71
C ILE A 39 -5.03 -4.36 4.99
N GLN A 40 -5.04 -5.25 5.98
CA GLN A 40 -4.36 -5.01 7.23
C GLN A 40 -2.84 -5.22 7.10
N ARG A 41 -2.06 -4.21 7.51
CA ARG A 41 -0.59 -4.32 7.62
C ARG A 41 -0.18 -4.56 9.08
N PRO A 42 0.82 -5.40 9.35
CA PRO A 42 1.37 -5.57 10.70
C PRO A 42 1.78 -4.24 11.32
N GLY A 43 1.43 -4.02 12.58
CA GLY A 43 1.77 -2.80 13.31
C GLY A 43 0.89 -1.57 13.01
N TYR A 44 -0.10 -1.67 12.11
CA TYR A 44 -1.03 -0.58 11.81
C TYR A 44 -2.45 -0.93 12.25
N HIS A 45 -2.91 -0.23 13.29
CA HIS A 45 -4.25 -0.38 13.85
C HIS A 45 -4.99 0.96 13.78
N PRO A 46 -5.82 1.18 12.75
CA PRO A 46 -6.63 2.40 12.68
C PRO A 46 -7.63 2.44 13.84
N ASN A 47 -7.78 3.62 14.45
CA ASN A 47 -8.79 3.84 15.50
C ASN A 47 -10.17 3.99 14.84
N LEU A 48 -10.89 2.87 14.71
CA LEU A 48 -12.20 2.86 14.06
C LEU A 48 -13.25 3.70 14.79
N THR A 49 -13.10 3.90 16.10
CA THR A 49 -14.03 4.74 16.87
C THR A 49 -13.87 6.21 16.48
N ASP A 50 -12.63 6.70 16.42
CA ASP A 50 -12.32 8.06 15.98
C ASP A 50 -12.72 8.27 14.50
N LEU A 51 -12.41 7.31 13.64
CA LEU A 51 -12.80 7.37 12.23
C LEU A 51 -14.33 7.37 12.05
N ALA A 52 -15.08 6.64 12.87
CA ALA A 52 -16.55 6.63 12.81
C ALA A 52 -17.16 7.96 13.29
N GLN A 53 -16.47 8.71 14.16
CA GLN A 53 -16.89 10.06 14.53
C GLN A 53 -16.75 11.05 13.37
N HIS A 54 -15.67 10.94 12.60
CA HIS A 54 -15.45 11.74 11.40
C HIS A 54 -16.36 11.31 10.23
N PHE A 55 -16.60 10.00 10.10
CA PHE A 55 -17.33 9.38 9.00
C PHE A 55 -18.37 8.38 9.51
N PRO A 56 -19.59 8.83 9.86
CA PRO A 56 -20.63 7.95 10.41
C PRO A 56 -21.00 6.76 9.50
N THR A 57 -20.87 6.91 8.18
CA THR A 57 -21.16 5.86 7.20
C THR A 57 -19.99 4.91 6.94
N LEU A 58 -18.81 5.15 7.54
CA LEU A 58 -17.60 4.37 7.24
C LEU A 58 -17.79 2.88 7.46
N LYS A 59 -18.46 2.50 8.55
CA LYS A 59 -18.63 1.08 8.92
C LYS A 59 -19.41 0.28 7.86
N SER A 60 -20.38 0.89 7.17
CA SER A 60 -21.13 0.21 6.10
C SER A 60 -20.40 0.20 4.75
N ARG A 61 -19.34 1.02 4.63
CA ARG A 61 -18.51 1.17 3.43
C ARG A 61 -17.19 0.41 3.52
N LEU A 62 -16.88 -0.24 4.63
CA LEU A 62 -15.58 -0.87 4.86
C LEU A 62 -15.69 -2.40 4.77
N ASP A 63 -14.81 -3.00 3.96
CA ASP A 63 -14.59 -4.44 3.88
C ASP A 63 -13.14 -4.77 4.24
N TRP A 64 -12.95 -5.59 5.27
CA TRP A 64 -11.62 -6.09 5.60
C TRP A 64 -11.24 -7.24 4.68
N VAL A 65 -10.11 -7.10 4.00
CA VAL A 65 -9.57 -8.13 3.10
C VAL A 65 -8.50 -8.92 3.83
N VAL A 66 -8.73 -10.22 3.96
CA VAL A 66 -7.72 -11.16 4.45
C VAL A 66 -6.72 -11.41 3.33
N ALA A 67 -5.49 -10.95 3.50
CA ALA A 67 -4.39 -11.16 2.56
C ALA A 67 -3.13 -11.63 3.31
N PRO A 68 -2.22 -12.36 2.66
CA PRO A 68 -0.92 -12.70 3.24
C PRO A 68 -0.16 -11.45 3.65
N GLN A 69 0.39 -11.45 4.86
CA GLN A 69 1.23 -10.37 5.35
C GLN A 69 2.63 -10.52 4.74
N LEU A 70 2.87 -9.81 3.65
CA LEU A 70 4.19 -9.72 3.04
C LEU A 70 4.91 -8.50 3.60
N GLU A 71 6.06 -8.73 4.26
CA GLU A 71 6.97 -7.68 4.72
C GLU A 71 7.84 -7.18 3.55
N ILE A 72 7.18 -6.70 2.49
CA ILE A 72 7.81 -6.11 1.31
C ILE A 72 7.40 -4.64 1.26
N SER A 73 8.38 -3.74 1.17
CA SER A 73 8.14 -2.31 1.00
C SER A 73 8.98 -1.75 -0.14
N ALA A 74 8.46 -0.74 -0.84
CA ALA A 74 9.19 -0.07 -1.90
C ALA A 74 10.47 0.61 -1.38
N SER A 75 10.47 1.11 -0.14
CA SER A 75 11.65 1.70 0.49
C SER A 75 12.75 0.66 0.70
N ASP A 76 12.44 -0.53 1.21
CA ASP A 76 13.40 -1.63 1.34
C ASP A 76 13.92 -2.10 -0.03
N ILE A 77 13.03 -2.26 -1.01
CA ILE A 77 13.42 -2.63 -2.38
C ILE A 77 14.42 -1.62 -2.96
N ARG A 78 14.14 -0.31 -2.86
CA ARG A 78 15.06 0.72 -3.36
C ARG A 78 16.40 0.68 -2.62
N GLN A 79 16.39 0.53 -1.29
CA GLN A 79 17.60 0.42 -0.49
C GLN A 79 18.45 -0.80 -0.86
N ARG A 80 17.81 -1.95 -1.09
CA ARG A 80 18.49 -3.18 -1.55
C ARG A 80 19.14 -2.97 -2.91
N VAL A 81 18.43 -2.38 -3.87
CA VAL A 81 18.99 -2.07 -5.18
C VAL A 81 20.18 -1.12 -5.07
N GLN A 82 20.08 -0.08 -4.23
CA GLN A 82 21.17 0.87 -3.98
C GLN A 82 22.41 0.20 -3.37
N THR A 83 22.22 -0.82 -2.53
CA THR A 83 23.31 -1.54 -1.84
C THR A 83 23.77 -2.81 -2.57
N GLY A 84 23.27 -3.05 -3.79
CA GLY A 84 23.64 -4.22 -4.59
C GLY A 84 23.05 -5.55 -4.08
N LEU A 85 22.08 -5.50 -3.16
CA LEU A 85 21.38 -6.67 -2.64
C LEU A 85 20.30 -7.16 -3.61
N SER A 86 20.06 -8.47 -3.61
CA SER A 86 19.04 -9.09 -4.45
C SER A 86 17.62 -8.72 -3.99
N ILE A 87 16.76 -8.47 -4.98
CA ILE A 87 15.31 -8.29 -4.85
C ILE A 87 14.52 -9.42 -5.53
N ARG A 88 15.17 -10.56 -5.84
CA ARG A 88 14.50 -11.73 -6.42
C ARG A 88 13.39 -12.22 -5.49
N TYR A 89 12.25 -12.62 -6.06
CA TYR A 89 11.04 -13.06 -5.36
C TYR A 89 10.29 -11.97 -4.56
N GLN A 90 10.81 -10.74 -4.48
CA GLN A 90 10.11 -9.61 -3.85
C GLN A 90 9.31 -8.79 -4.88
N VAL A 91 9.71 -8.88 -6.15
CA VAL A 91 9.01 -8.26 -7.29
C VAL A 91 8.94 -9.28 -8.44
N PRO A 92 8.00 -9.11 -9.39
CA PRO A 92 8.00 -9.90 -10.62
C PRO A 92 9.34 -9.80 -11.35
N ASP A 93 9.78 -10.89 -11.99
CA ASP A 93 11.06 -10.92 -12.69
C ASP A 93 11.15 -9.87 -13.80
N THR A 94 10.03 -9.56 -14.46
CA THR A 94 9.95 -8.50 -15.46
C THR A 94 10.28 -7.12 -14.87
N VAL A 95 9.79 -6.82 -13.67
CA VAL A 95 10.10 -5.58 -12.94
C VAL A 95 11.56 -5.54 -12.50
N ARG A 96 12.08 -6.64 -11.96
CA ARG A 96 13.50 -6.76 -11.57
C ARG A 96 14.42 -6.53 -12.77
N ASN A 97 14.13 -7.16 -13.90
CA ASN A 97 14.90 -7.02 -15.14
C ASN A 97 14.83 -5.60 -15.67
N TYR A 98 13.67 -4.95 -15.57
CA TYR A 98 13.50 -3.55 -15.97
C TYR A 98 14.36 -2.60 -15.11
N ILE A 99 14.33 -2.77 -13.79
CA ILE A 99 15.17 -1.99 -12.86
C ILE A 99 16.65 -2.13 -13.22
N ALA A 100 17.12 -3.35 -13.47
CA ALA A 100 18.52 -3.60 -13.83
C ALA A 100 18.89 -3.00 -15.20
N LYS A 101 18.05 -3.18 -16.21
CA LYS A 101 18.27 -2.66 -17.58
C LYS A 101 18.36 -1.14 -17.62
N HIS A 102 17.57 -0.46 -16.80
CA HIS A 102 17.45 1.00 -16.80
C HIS A 102 18.22 1.68 -15.66
N HIS A 103 19.04 0.95 -14.91
CA HIS A 103 19.81 1.47 -13.77
C HIS A 103 18.96 2.24 -12.74
N LEU A 104 17.70 1.83 -12.56
CA LEU A 104 16.80 2.51 -11.63
C LEU A 104 17.25 2.29 -10.20
N TYR A 105 17.12 3.33 -9.38
CA TYR A 105 17.49 3.31 -7.97
C TYR A 105 18.97 3.00 -7.71
N GLN A 106 19.84 3.10 -8.73
CA GLN A 106 21.28 3.07 -8.54
C GLN A 106 21.74 4.51 -8.27
N SER A 107 22.43 4.73 -7.16
CA SER A 107 23.01 6.02 -6.84
C SER A 107 24.07 6.34 -7.89
N ASN A 108 23.94 7.45 -8.60
CA ASN A 108 24.94 7.90 -9.59
C ASN A 108 26.21 8.49 -8.93
N SER A 109 26.51 8.10 -7.68
CA SER A 109 27.62 8.62 -6.89
C SER A 109 28.62 7.49 -6.66
N PRO A 110 29.91 7.69 -6.98
CA PRO A 110 30.92 6.67 -6.77
C PRO A 110 30.98 6.33 -5.28
N VAL A 111 30.91 5.03 -4.98
CA VAL A 111 31.21 4.50 -3.65
C VAL A 111 32.64 4.93 -3.33
N ARG A 112 32.80 5.97 -2.51
CA ARG A 112 34.10 6.30 -1.91
C ARG A 112 34.37 5.23 -0.86
N ILE A 113 35.14 4.22 -1.24
CA ILE A 113 35.78 3.32 -0.28
C ILE A 113 36.86 4.16 0.40
N SER A 114 36.58 4.65 1.60
CA SER A 114 37.62 5.17 2.50
C SER A 114 38.50 4.01 2.94
N GLN A 115 39.78 4.08 2.59
CA GLN A 115 40.86 3.28 3.17
C GLN A 115 41.06 3.63 4.64
#